data_AF-A0A482RD44-F1
#
_entry.id   AF-A0A482RD44-F1
#
_cell.length_a   1.000
_cell.length_b   1.000
_cell.length_c   1.000
_cell.angle_alpha   90.00
_cell.angle_beta   90.00
_cell.angle_gamma   90.00
#
_symmetry.space_group_name_H-M   'P 1'
#
loop_
_entity.id
_entity.type
_entity.pdbx_description
1 polymer ?
#
loop_
_entity_poly.entity_id
_entity_poly.type
_entity_poly.pdbx_seq_one_letter_code
_entity_poly.pdbx_strand_id
1 'polypeptide(L)'
;MRQRRGGGGDARAADAPPRTPSTEDGETRATSSAHASAWLAHACSRLARPVTDWMTEYNRLLSRAHDLDAAERALCESSGNAKIERRSHRRSPLEAFRDVRSVLMNPSKRQLFSMTFAVVPLPLLAFIALMSMIRPYASLKRTALLASLSETLINSATAHASTVLGVSAGSAAPAAFLNGTNAAAAAAAAPINDSSSSSSSSDGGAFAASDAWSTALSLLAWYIGLFVLEEVADLIQLLAGDTLRYVLEFHGRMTYLSAILVQDAGLIDTRTPAELQQRMAEAPSVMQSLAMMPPRLLQFAFTFGCGLYNMLTMDPLLTLATWLLRLPITLNLTASNHSLLRMHSKLGDDVAMRAATQAAHCITDRRTIQLHAAEEWELHRYGALLLENYHTRRVLRVWEKVVSRLSTVLHLVVHCSTLAVAVTRIAGGYITVPAYRAFESYQHTTANSFENLMHELSQVRTLVERSEIAFTWHYRKPKILAPIQPLSHDTCNRALDAQLPAALRVAASARGVSRAATLAFHELKFDEVLPCADAGIRARQ
;
A
#
# COMPACT_ATOMS: atom_id res chain seq x y z
N MET A 1 45.43 29.99 5.98
CA MET A 1 46.83 29.67 6.31
C MET A 1 47.29 28.51 5.42
N ARG A 2 48.45 28.66 4.73
CA ARG A 2 49.07 27.81 3.68
C ARG A 2 48.21 27.61 2.41
N GLN A 3 48.44 28.21 1.24
CA GLN A 3 49.60 28.74 0.50
C GLN A 3 50.65 27.71 0.03
N ARG A 4 50.54 27.31 -1.25
CA ARG A 4 51.60 27.19 -2.28
C ARG A 4 50.92 26.84 -3.62
N ARG A 5 50.92 27.73 -4.64
CA ARG A 5 51.93 27.86 -5.72
C ARG A 5 52.32 26.49 -6.30
N GLY A 6 52.20 26.19 -7.58
CA GLY A 6 52.03 26.97 -8.80
C GLY A 6 52.61 26.15 -9.96
N GLY A 7 52.40 26.57 -11.20
CA GLY A 7 53.15 26.06 -12.35
C GLY A 7 52.28 25.72 -13.55
N GLY A 8 52.18 26.68 -14.48
CA GLY A 8 51.85 26.38 -15.87
C GLY A 8 53.05 25.78 -16.60
N GLY A 9 52.83 25.26 -17.80
CA GLY A 9 53.90 24.82 -18.69
C GLY A 9 53.42 23.84 -19.76
N ASP A 10 53.07 24.42 -20.90
CA ASP A 10 53.41 24.01 -22.26
C ASP A 10 52.96 22.67 -22.88
N ALA A 11 52.33 22.87 -24.02
CA ALA A 11 52.14 21.93 -25.11
C ALA A 11 53.46 21.32 -25.58
N ARG A 12 53.45 20.00 -25.82
CA ARG A 12 54.27 19.37 -26.85
C ARG A 12 53.61 18.07 -27.30
N ALA A 13 53.14 18.08 -28.53
CA ALA A 13 52.92 16.90 -29.35
C ALA A 13 54.26 16.17 -29.52
N ALA A 14 54.29 14.89 -29.20
CA ALA A 14 55.36 13.99 -29.59
C ALA A 14 54.76 12.58 -29.76
N ASP A 15 54.98 12.04 -30.95
CA ASP A 15 54.69 10.67 -31.37
C ASP A 15 55.12 9.64 -30.32
N ALA A 16 54.18 8.80 -29.91
CA ALA A 16 54.47 7.58 -29.16
C ALA A 16 54.40 6.38 -30.13
N PRO A 17 55.47 5.57 -30.24
CA PRO A 17 55.46 4.37 -31.06
C PRO A 17 54.53 3.29 -30.48
N PRO A 18 54.02 2.36 -31.30
CA PRO A 18 53.04 1.36 -30.88
C PRO A 18 53.63 0.45 -29.82
N ARG A 19 53.07 0.52 -28.60
CA ARG A 19 53.32 -0.46 -27.53
C ARG A 19 52.76 -1.81 -27.97
N THR A 20 53.66 -2.76 -28.22
CA THR A 20 53.32 -4.19 -28.30
C THR A 20 52.78 -4.65 -26.95
N PRO A 21 51.71 -5.47 -26.90
CA PRO A 21 51.12 -5.95 -25.66
C PRO A 21 52.11 -6.87 -24.93
N SER A 22 52.65 -6.40 -23.81
CA SER A 22 53.43 -7.21 -22.88
C SER A 22 52.51 -8.20 -22.16
N THR A 23 52.87 -9.48 -22.22
CA THR A 23 52.21 -10.65 -21.63
C THR A 23 52.22 -10.70 -20.10
N GLU A 24 52.51 -9.61 -19.40
CA GLU A 24 52.57 -9.54 -17.93
C GLU A 24 51.24 -9.11 -17.25
N ASP A 25 50.27 -8.59 -18.02
CA ASP A 25 48.97 -8.16 -17.46
C ASP A 25 47.98 -9.31 -17.20
N GLY A 26 48.37 -10.56 -17.50
CA GLY A 26 47.56 -11.76 -17.24
C GLY A 26 47.65 -12.27 -15.81
N GLU A 27 48.78 -12.06 -15.13
CA GLU A 27 49.04 -12.63 -13.80
C GLU A 27 48.44 -11.79 -12.65
N THR A 28 48.28 -10.48 -12.86
CA THR A 28 47.66 -9.57 -11.88
C THR A 28 46.13 -9.65 -11.86
N ARG A 29 45.49 -10.05 -12.96
CA ARG A 29 44.02 -10.30 -13.00
C ARG A 29 43.62 -11.62 -12.36
N ALA A 30 44.46 -12.65 -12.44
CA ALA A 30 44.21 -13.95 -11.81
C ALA A 30 44.32 -13.88 -10.27
N THR A 31 45.24 -13.07 -9.74
CA THR A 31 45.36 -12.86 -8.28
C THR A 31 44.23 -12.00 -7.72
N SER A 32 43.68 -11.05 -8.49
CA SER A 32 42.52 -10.24 -8.11
C SER A 32 41.24 -11.06 -7.91
N SER A 33 40.95 -12.03 -8.80
CA SER A 33 39.75 -12.86 -8.67
C SER A 33 39.86 -13.88 -7.53
N ALA A 34 41.06 -14.41 -7.28
CA ALA A 34 41.34 -15.31 -6.16
C ALA A 34 41.25 -14.59 -4.79
N HIS A 35 41.72 -13.35 -4.71
CA HIS A 35 41.56 -12.53 -3.49
C HIS A 35 40.09 -12.16 -3.25
N ALA A 36 39.32 -11.86 -4.30
CA ALA A 36 37.89 -11.58 -4.17
C ALA A 36 37.10 -12.80 -3.69
N SER A 37 37.39 -14.00 -4.23
CA SER A 37 36.72 -15.24 -3.81
C SER A 37 37.09 -15.65 -2.37
N ALA A 38 38.35 -15.50 -1.98
CA ALA A 38 38.80 -15.75 -0.60
C ALA A 38 38.17 -14.77 0.41
N TRP A 39 38.07 -13.49 0.04
CA TRP A 39 37.40 -12.48 0.87
C TRP A 39 35.90 -12.78 1.03
N LEU A 40 35.21 -13.18 -0.05
CA LEU A 40 33.81 -13.59 0.00
C LEU A 40 33.62 -14.83 0.87
N ALA A 41 34.48 -15.85 0.75
CA ALA A 41 34.41 -17.05 1.57
C ALA A 41 34.60 -16.73 3.08
N HIS A 42 35.55 -15.85 3.41
CA HIS A 42 35.78 -15.42 4.79
C HIS A 42 34.64 -14.53 5.33
N ALA A 43 34.06 -13.65 4.49
CA ALA A 43 32.88 -12.88 4.86
C ALA A 43 31.66 -13.79 5.11
N CYS A 44 31.42 -14.78 4.25
CA CYS A 44 30.36 -15.77 4.40
C CYS A 44 30.53 -16.61 5.67
N SER A 45 31.75 -17.06 6.00
CA SER A 45 31.98 -17.86 7.20
C SER A 45 31.81 -17.06 8.50
N ARG A 46 32.18 -15.78 8.51
CA ARG A 46 31.90 -14.87 9.64
C ARG A 46 30.41 -14.59 9.82
N LEU A 47 29.64 -14.55 8.74
CA LEU A 47 28.19 -14.35 8.77
C LEU A 47 27.43 -15.66 9.08
N ALA A 48 28.02 -16.83 8.84
CA ALA A 48 27.34 -18.11 9.04
C ALA A 48 26.98 -18.37 10.52
N ARG A 49 27.89 -18.10 11.47
CA ARG A 49 27.66 -18.32 12.91
C ARG A 49 26.48 -17.51 13.49
N PRO A 50 26.39 -16.18 13.32
CA PRO A 50 25.26 -15.43 13.86
C PRO A 50 23.94 -15.82 13.18
N VAL A 51 23.98 -16.28 11.92
CA VAL A 51 22.78 -16.78 11.23
C VAL A 51 22.33 -18.11 11.80
N THR A 52 23.24 -19.05 12.08
CA THR A 52 22.87 -20.34 12.69
C THR A 52 22.31 -20.15 14.10
N ASP A 53 22.95 -19.30 14.91
CA ASP A 53 22.50 -19.02 16.27
C ASP A 53 21.10 -18.39 16.26
N TRP A 54 20.91 -17.37 15.43
CA TRP A 54 19.60 -16.73 15.24
C TRP A 54 18.54 -17.71 14.71
N MET A 55 18.90 -18.63 13.80
CA MET A 55 17.97 -19.63 13.28
C MET A 55 17.54 -20.63 14.37
N THR A 56 18.46 -21.04 15.26
CA THR A 56 18.10 -21.91 16.39
C THR A 56 17.18 -21.20 17.38
N GLU A 57 17.43 -19.92 17.65
CA GLU A 57 16.56 -19.08 18.49
C GLU A 57 15.18 -18.89 17.86
N TYR A 58 15.13 -18.59 16.57
CA TYR A 58 13.90 -18.49 15.79
C TYR A 58 13.08 -19.78 15.85
N ASN A 59 13.72 -20.94 15.66
CA ASN A 59 13.05 -22.23 15.72
C ASN A 59 12.45 -22.53 17.11
N ARG A 60 13.13 -22.11 18.19
CA ARG A 60 12.59 -22.21 19.56
C ARG A 60 11.39 -21.29 19.79
N LEU A 61 11.42 -20.07 19.28
CA LEU A 61 10.28 -19.16 19.35
C LEU A 61 9.10 -19.68 18.52
N LEU A 62 9.38 -20.25 17.34
CA LEU A 62 8.38 -20.83 16.46
C LEU A 62 7.74 -22.07 17.09
N SER A 63 8.52 -22.94 17.75
CA SER A 63 7.95 -24.10 18.47
C SER A 63 7.04 -23.65 19.60
N ARG A 64 7.46 -22.65 20.38
CA ARG A 64 6.61 -22.07 21.44
C ARG A 64 5.33 -21.45 20.89
N ALA A 65 5.42 -20.74 19.76
CA ALA A 65 4.23 -20.19 19.10
C ALA A 65 3.28 -21.33 18.67
N HIS A 66 3.80 -22.45 18.16
CA HIS A 66 3.01 -23.64 17.85
C HIS A 66 2.37 -24.27 19.08
N ASP A 67 3.07 -24.31 20.20
CA ASP A 67 2.53 -24.84 21.47
C ASP A 67 1.40 -23.95 22.00
N LEU A 68 1.55 -22.62 21.93
CA LEU A 68 0.49 -21.67 22.28
C LEU A 68 -0.74 -21.85 21.40
N ASP A 69 -0.55 -21.98 20.08
CA ASP A 69 -1.65 -22.19 19.16
C ASP A 69 -2.31 -23.57 19.37
N ALA A 70 -1.53 -24.60 19.71
CA ALA A 70 -2.07 -25.91 20.08
C ALA A 70 -2.88 -25.88 21.39
N ALA A 71 -2.42 -25.11 22.39
CA ALA A 71 -3.14 -24.92 23.65
C ALA A 71 -4.45 -24.15 23.45
N GLU A 72 -4.47 -23.10 22.65
CA GLU A 72 -5.69 -22.39 22.26
C GLU A 72 -6.69 -23.32 21.56
N ARG A 73 -6.21 -24.12 20.60
CA ARG A 73 -7.05 -25.12 19.92
C ARG A 73 -7.63 -26.13 20.91
N ALA A 74 -6.86 -26.60 21.89
CA ALA A 74 -7.36 -27.52 22.91
C ALA A 74 -8.47 -26.88 23.77
N LEU A 75 -8.33 -25.59 24.11
CA LEU A 75 -9.38 -24.83 24.81
C LEU A 75 -10.63 -24.68 23.95
N CYS A 76 -10.49 -24.35 22.65
CA CYS A 76 -11.62 -24.25 21.72
C CYS A 76 -12.29 -25.60 21.45
N GLU A 77 -11.53 -26.70 21.50
CA GLU A 77 -12.08 -28.05 21.43
C GLU A 77 -12.93 -28.38 22.65
N SER A 78 -12.46 -28.01 23.85
CA SER A 78 -13.24 -28.15 25.09
C SER A 78 -14.51 -27.29 25.12
N SER A 79 -14.51 -26.14 24.42
CA SER A 79 -15.65 -25.23 24.36
C SER A 79 -16.70 -25.60 23.30
N GLY A 80 -16.55 -26.73 22.60
CA GLY A 80 -17.44 -27.17 21.51
C GLY A 80 -17.26 -26.43 20.18
N ASN A 81 -16.27 -25.54 20.05
CA ASN A 81 -16.00 -24.74 18.84
C ASN A 81 -14.94 -25.36 17.91
N ALA A 82 -14.48 -26.58 18.22
CA ALA A 82 -13.43 -27.37 17.54
C ALA A 82 -13.43 -27.34 16.00
N LYS A 83 -14.61 -27.40 15.37
CA LYS A 83 -14.75 -27.61 13.91
C LYS A 83 -14.36 -26.39 13.09
N ILE A 84 -14.39 -25.18 13.67
CA ILE A 84 -14.15 -23.93 12.93
C ILE A 84 -12.65 -23.63 12.77
N GLU A 85 -11.83 -24.08 13.73
CA GLU A 85 -10.43 -23.63 13.83
C GLU A 85 -9.41 -24.55 13.14
N ARG A 86 -9.63 -25.88 13.13
CA ARG A 86 -8.71 -26.87 12.53
C ARG A 86 -8.42 -26.64 11.03
N ARG A 87 -9.29 -25.93 10.32
CA ARG A 87 -9.08 -25.62 8.89
C ARG A 87 -8.14 -24.43 8.65
N SER A 88 -7.75 -23.64 9.66
CA SER A 88 -7.18 -22.29 9.47
C SER A 88 -5.70 -22.19 9.06
N HIS A 89 -4.91 -23.27 9.18
CA HIS A 89 -3.44 -23.19 9.09
C HIS A 89 -2.82 -23.56 7.73
N ARG A 90 -3.58 -24.16 6.81
CA ARG A 90 -3.13 -24.47 5.44
C ARG A 90 -4.03 -23.82 4.39
N ARG A 91 -4.50 -22.60 4.68
CA ARG A 91 -5.48 -21.95 3.83
C ARG A 91 -4.79 -21.27 2.67
N SER A 92 -5.18 -21.68 1.46
CA SER A 92 -4.84 -20.92 0.28
C SER A 92 -5.41 -19.50 0.40
N PRO A 93 -4.80 -18.49 -0.24
CA PRO A 93 -5.33 -17.13 -0.25
C PRO A 93 -6.74 -17.05 -0.86
N LEU A 94 -7.11 -18.00 -1.72
CA LEU A 94 -8.48 -18.15 -2.23
C LEU A 94 -9.47 -18.59 -1.14
N GLU A 95 -9.01 -19.31 -0.12
CA GLU A 95 -9.83 -19.59 1.06
C GLU A 95 -10.04 -18.35 1.92
N ALA A 96 -9.13 -17.36 1.91
CA ALA A 96 -9.38 -16.08 2.59
C ALA A 96 -10.61 -15.37 2.01
N PHE A 97 -10.80 -15.40 0.67
CA PHE A 97 -12.03 -14.90 0.05
C PHE A 97 -13.27 -15.68 0.47
N ARG A 98 -13.18 -17.02 0.52
CA ARG A 98 -14.28 -17.87 1.00
C ARG A 98 -14.58 -17.60 2.47
N ASP A 99 -13.56 -17.35 3.27
CA ASP A 99 -13.66 -17.03 4.69
C ASP A 99 -14.33 -15.69 4.89
N VAL A 100 -13.91 -14.63 4.18
CA VAL A 100 -14.56 -13.32 4.22
C VAL A 100 -16.02 -13.44 3.81
N ARG A 101 -16.32 -14.20 2.75
CA ARG A 101 -17.70 -14.52 2.37
C ARG A 101 -18.44 -15.24 3.50
N SER A 102 -17.85 -16.24 4.14
CA SER A 102 -18.47 -16.96 5.25
C SER A 102 -18.72 -16.06 6.46
N VAL A 103 -17.78 -15.16 6.76
CA VAL A 103 -17.87 -14.15 7.81
C VAL A 103 -19.01 -13.19 7.52
N LEU A 104 -19.14 -12.71 6.28
CA LEU A 104 -20.25 -11.85 5.84
C LEU A 104 -21.60 -12.58 5.85
N MET A 105 -21.62 -13.88 5.57
CA MET A 105 -22.85 -14.69 5.54
C MET A 105 -23.31 -15.16 6.93
N ASN A 106 -22.44 -15.12 7.94
CA ASN A 106 -22.83 -15.46 9.30
C ASN A 106 -23.80 -14.39 9.86
N PRO A 107 -25.00 -14.76 10.34
CA PRO A 107 -26.02 -13.79 10.74
C PRO A 107 -25.58 -12.93 11.94
N SER A 108 -24.85 -13.50 12.90
CA SER A 108 -24.30 -12.76 14.05
C SER A 108 -23.28 -11.70 13.62
N LYS A 109 -22.39 -12.05 12.69
CA LYS A 109 -21.37 -11.14 12.14
C LYS A 109 -21.99 -10.10 11.21
N ARG A 110 -23.01 -10.47 10.45
CA ARG A 110 -23.81 -9.52 9.67
C ARG A 110 -24.52 -8.50 10.57
N GLN A 111 -24.98 -8.92 11.74
CA GLN A 111 -25.56 -8.02 12.73
C GLN A 111 -24.52 -7.00 13.24
N LEU A 112 -23.29 -7.44 13.54
CA LEU A 112 -22.16 -6.56 13.89
C LEU A 112 -21.87 -5.52 12.80
N PHE A 113 -21.78 -5.95 11.54
CA PHE A 113 -21.61 -5.02 10.41
C PHE A 113 -22.79 -4.06 10.29
N SER A 114 -24.03 -4.56 10.39
CA SER A 114 -25.22 -3.71 10.29
C SER A 114 -25.29 -2.65 11.39
N MET A 115 -24.88 -2.97 12.62
CA MET A 115 -24.79 -2.01 13.71
C MET A 115 -23.69 -0.98 13.45
N THR A 116 -22.52 -1.43 13.01
CA THR A 116 -21.42 -0.51 12.65
C THR A 116 -21.88 0.44 11.54
N PHE A 117 -22.53 -0.06 10.48
CA PHE A 117 -23.05 0.76 9.38
C PHE A 117 -24.27 1.60 9.73
N ALA A 118 -25.04 1.23 10.76
CA ALA A 118 -26.13 2.07 11.26
C ALA A 118 -25.61 3.35 11.92
N VAL A 119 -24.44 3.28 12.57
CA VAL A 119 -23.76 4.44 13.16
C VAL A 119 -23.01 5.27 12.11
N VAL A 120 -22.50 4.62 11.06
CA VAL A 120 -21.72 5.30 10.02
C VAL A 120 -22.64 6.18 9.16
N PRO A 121 -22.30 7.46 8.94
CA PRO A 121 -22.97 8.27 7.92
C PRO A 121 -22.68 7.70 6.52
N LEU A 122 -23.59 6.85 6.03
CA LEU A 122 -23.52 6.24 4.69
C LEU A 122 -23.18 7.21 3.55
N PRO A 123 -23.70 8.45 3.47
CA PRO A 123 -23.30 9.38 2.40
C PRO A 123 -21.81 9.75 2.47
N LEU A 124 -21.27 9.91 3.68
CA LEU A 124 -19.85 10.23 3.86
C LEU A 124 -18.97 9.02 3.53
N LEU A 125 -19.40 7.81 3.89
CA LEU A 125 -18.71 6.58 3.48
C LEU A 125 -18.73 6.38 1.96
N ALA A 126 -19.87 6.61 1.31
CA ALA A 126 -20.01 6.54 -0.14
C ALA A 126 -19.14 7.60 -0.84
N PHE A 127 -19.03 8.79 -0.25
CA PHE A 127 -18.15 9.84 -0.73
C PHE A 127 -16.67 9.46 -0.62
N ILE A 128 -16.23 8.91 0.53
CA ILE A 128 -14.87 8.38 0.70
C ILE A 128 -14.59 7.29 -0.33
N ALA A 129 -15.54 6.37 -0.54
CA ALA A 129 -15.43 5.31 -1.53
C ALA A 129 -15.28 5.86 -2.96
N LEU A 130 -16.08 6.86 -3.33
CA LEU A 130 -15.97 7.54 -4.63
C LEU A 130 -14.61 8.23 -4.80
N MET A 131 -14.18 9.03 -3.82
CA MET A 131 -12.90 9.74 -3.86
C MET A 131 -11.71 8.77 -3.95
N SER A 132 -11.81 7.63 -3.25
CA SER A 132 -10.79 6.58 -3.30
C SER A 132 -10.63 5.93 -4.68
N MET A 133 -11.63 6.05 -5.57
CA MET A 133 -11.55 5.58 -6.97
C MET A 133 -10.95 6.63 -7.92
N ILE A 134 -11.05 7.92 -7.59
CA ILE A 134 -10.51 9.00 -8.43
C ILE A 134 -8.98 8.93 -8.46
N ARG A 135 -8.36 8.72 -7.31
CA ARG A 135 -6.89 8.61 -7.20
C ARG A 135 -6.29 7.54 -8.13
N PRO A 136 -6.68 6.26 -8.08
CA PRO A 136 -6.11 5.26 -8.96
C PRO A 136 -6.44 5.52 -10.43
N TYR A 137 -7.62 6.07 -10.74
CA TYR A 137 -7.93 6.48 -12.10
C TYR A 137 -6.97 7.57 -12.60
N ALA A 138 -6.76 8.64 -11.83
CA ALA A 138 -5.86 9.74 -12.18
C ALA A 138 -4.42 9.23 -12.33
N SER A 139 -3.96 8.38 -11.41
CA SER A 139 -2.61 7.79 -11.49
C SER A 139 -2.42 6.93 -12.74
N LEU A 140 -3.41 6.08 -13.10
CA LEU A 140 -3.35 5.25 -14.31
C LEU A 140 -3.40 6.11 -15.59
N LYS A 141 -4.22 7.16 -15.62
CA LYS A 141 -4.25 8.09 -16.76
C LYS A 141 -2.94 8.87 -16.89
N ARG A 142 -2.35 9.30 -15.78
CA ARG A 142 -1.07 9.98 -15.74
C ARG A 142 0.06 9.14 -16.35
N THR A 143 0.10 7.84 -16.06
CA THR A 143 1.09 6.93 -16.64
C THR A 143 0.87 6.73 -18.15
N ALA A 144 -0.38 6.73 -18.60
CA ALA A 144 -0.72 6.71 -20.03
C ALA A 144 -0.20 7.99 -20.74
N LEU A 145 -0.44 9.15 -20.13
CA LEU A 145 -0.04 10.45 -20.69
C LEU A 145 1.49 10.60 -20.73
N LEU A 146 2.23 10.08 -19.75
CA LEU A 146 3.69 10.07 -19.80
C LEU A 146 4.22 9.24 -20.97
N ALA A 147 3.58 8.11 -21.26
CA ALA A 147 3.98 7.30 -22.40
C ALA A 147 3.71 8.00 -23.73
N SER A 148 2.53 8.61 -23.91
CA SER A 148 2.23 9.39 -25.12
C SER A 148 3.11 10.64 -25.26
N LEU A 149 3.41 11.31 -24.14
CA LEU A 149 4.36 12.44 -24.12
C LEU A 149 5.76 11.97 -24.52
N SER A 150 6.22 10.83 -24.02
CA SER A 150 7.53 10.31 -24.42
C SER A 150 7.59 9.92 -25.90
N GLU A 151 6.50 9.37 -26.44
CA GLU A 151 6.40 8.99 -27.85
C GLU A 151 6.39 10.21 -28.77
N THR A 152 5.60 11.23 -28.44
CA THR A 152 5.57 12.50 -29.19
C THR A 152 6.93 13.20 -29.20
N LEU A 153 7.64 13.22 -28.06
CA LEU A 153 8.99 13.79 -27.97
C LEU A 153 10.05 12.98 -28.74
N ILE A 154 9.97 11.65 -28.73
CA ILE A 154 10.89 10.81 -29.52
C ILE A 154 10.64 11.01 -31.02
N ASN A 155 9.38 11.09 -31.43
CA ASN A 155 9.02 11.28 -32.83
C ASN A 155 9.41 12.68 -33.33
N SER A 156 9.27 13.72 -32.51
CA SER A 156 9.72 15.07 -32.86
C SER A 156 11.25 15.16 -32.92
N ALA A 157 11.96 14.55 -31.97
CA ALA A 157 13.42 14.52 -31.96
C ALA A 157 14.01 13.78 -33.17
N THR A 158 13.39 12.66 -33.58
CA THR A 158 13.84 11.89 -34.75
C THR A 158 13.54 12.61 -36.07
N ALA A 159 12.40 13.31 -36.18
CA ALA A 159 12.09 14.18 -37.32
C ALA A 159 13.04 15.39 -37.43
N HIS A 160 13.43 15.99 -36.30
CA HIS A 160 14.45 17.03 -36.30
C HIS A 160 15.85 16.50 -36.66
N ALA A 161 16.23 15.32 -36.17
CA ALA A 161 17.52 14.73 -36.52
C ALA A 161 17.64 14.41 -38.02
N SER A 162 16.57 13.90 -38.64
CA SER A 162 16.59 13.59 -40.08
C SER A 162 16.64 14.83 -40.96
N THR A 163 15.99 15.93 -40.55
CA THR A 163 16.06 17.22 -41.25
C THR A 163 17.43 17.90 -41.11
N VAL A 164 18.04 17.88 -39.91
CA VAL A 164 19.36 18.48 -39.67
C VAL A 164 20.49 17.74 -40.37
N LEU A 165 20.40 16.41 -40.46
CA LEU A 165 21.44 15.58 -41.09
C LEU A 165 21.37 15.57 -42.62
N GLY A 166 20.36 16.20 -43.24
CA GLY A 166 20.23 16.31 -44.70
C GLY A 166 20.12 14.96 -45.42
N VAL A 167 19.87 13.87 -44.69
CA VAL A 167 19.71 12.53 -45.27
C VAL A 167 18.31 12.44 -45.86
N SER A 168 18.16 12.87 -47.12
CA SER A 168 16.97 12.60 -47.91
C SER A 168 16.70 11.10 -47.91
N ALA A 169 15.47 10.71 -47.58
CA ALA A 169 14.99 9.35 -47.39
C ALA A 169 15.04 8.48 -48.67
N GLY A 170 16.24 8.20 -49.19
CA GLY A 170 16.49 7.28 -50.30
C GLY A 170 16.79 5.83 -49.87
N SER A 171 16.84 5.54 -48.57
CA SER A 171 17.05 4.19 -48.05
C SER A 171 15.92 3.83 -47.07
N ALA A 172 14.94 3.11 -47.59
CA ALA A 172 13.78 2.63 -46.86
C ALA A 172 14.16 1.45 -45.94
N ALA A 173 14.61 1.73 -44.72
CA ALA A 173 14.58 0.83 -43.57
C ALA A 173 15.13 1.57 -42.33
N PRO A 174 14.30 2.39 -41.62
CA PRO A 174 13.56 1.84 -40.48
C PRO A 174 12.26 2.58 -40.12
N ALA A 175 11.67 3.39 -41.00
CA ALA A 175 10.46 4.16 -40.68
C ALA A 175 9.17 3.32 -40.62
N ALA A 176 9.16 2.15 -41.29
CA ALA A 176 8.04 1.22 -41.26
C ALA A 176 7.87 0.49 -39.91
N PHE A 177 8.87 0.57 -39.02
CA PHE A 177 8.85 -0.11 -37.72
C PHE A 177 8.13 0.68 -36.62
N LEU A 178 7.85 1.98 -36.84
CA LEU A 178 7.25 2.86 -35.82
C LEU A 178 5.77 3.23 -36.05
N ASN A 179 5.24 3.05 -37.26
CA ASN A 179 3.86 3.45 -37.59
C ASN A 179 2.87 2.28 -37.74
N GLY A 180 3.30 1.04 -37.48
CA GLY A 180 2.46 -0.15 -37.55
C GLY A 180 1.68 -0.38 -36.25
N THR A 181 0.36 -0.16 -36.31
CA THR A 181 -0.67 -0.68 -35.38
C THR A 181 -0.64 -0.16 -33.94
N ASN A 182 -1.33 0.96 -33.68
CA ASN A 182 -1.91 1.27 -32.35
C ASN A 182 -3.13 2.19 -32.46
N ALA A 183 -4.15 1.78 -33.22
CA ALA A 183 -5.48 2.42 -33.20
C ALA A 183 -6.27 2.12 -31.91
N ALA A 184 -5.87 1.11 -31.13
CA ALA A 184 -6.60 0.67 -29.94
C ALA A 184 -6.20 1.42 -28.64
N ALA A 185 -4.94 1.86 -28.52
CA ALA A 185 -4.48 2.60 -27.34
C ALA A 185 -4.85 4.10 -27.40
N ALA A 186 -4.92 4.68 -28.60
CA ALA A 186 -5.33 6.07 -28.81
C ALA A 186 -6.85 6.29 -28.61
N ALA A 187 -7.67 5.26 -28.84
CA ALA A 187 -9.13 5.34 -28.69
C ALA A 187 -9.60 5.56 -27.25
N ALA A 188 -8.77 5.31 -26.24
CA ALA A 188 -9.12 5.50 -24.82
C ALA A 188 -8.75 6.90 -24.27
N ALA A 189 -8.15 7.77 -25.08
CA ALA A 189 -7.61 9.06 -24.63
C ALA A 189 -8.02 10.28 -25.48
N ALA A 190 -8.72 10.12 -26.61
CA ALA A 190 -9.08 11.24 -27.47
C ALA A 190 -10.59 11.58 -27.39
N PRO A 191 -10.98 12.84 -27.09
CA PRO A 191 -12.28 13.34 -27.51
C PRO A 191 -12.30 13.49 -29.03
N ILE A 192 -13.37 13.01 -29.65
CA ILE A 192 -13.66 13.07 -31.09
C ILE A 192 -13.62 14.53 -31.55
N ASN A 193 -12.69 14.86 -32.44
CA ASN A 193 -12.76 16.11 -33.18
C ASN A 193 -12.41 15.82 -34.64
N ASP A 194 -13.45 15.57 -35.44
CA ASP A 194 -13.38 15.48 -36.89
C ASP A 194 -13.20 16.89 -37.46
N SER A 195 -12.03 17.16 -38.02
CA SER A 195 -11.92 18.17 -39.09
C SER A 195 -10.78 17.83 -40.02
N SER A 196 -11.19 17.42 -41.22
CA SER A 196 -10.39 17.22 -42.41
C SER A 196 -9.94 18.57 -42.99
N SER A 197 -8.67 18.70 -43.35
CA SER A 197 -8.28 19.34 -44.61
C SER A 197 -6.80 19.10 -44.92
N SER A 198 -6.58 18.49 -46.07
CA SER A 198 -5.31 18.26 -46.73
C SER A 198 -4.87 19.49 -47.52
N SER A 199 -3.66 19.99 -47.29
CA SER A 199 -2.90 20.66 -48.34
C SER A 199 -1.40 20.52 -48.10
N SER A 200 -0.72 19.98 -49.11
CA SER A 200 0.70 19.69 -49.17
C SER A 200 1.48 20.90 -49.67
N SER A 201 2.40 21.43 -48.87
CA SER A 201 3.51 22.26 -49.35
C SER A 201 4.78 21.87 -48.59
N SER A 202 5.89 21.77 -49.33
CA SER A 202 7.16 21.17 -48.93
C SER A 202 8.04 22.01 -47.99
N ASP A 203 7.47 22.99 -47.30
CA ASP A 203 8.07 23.67 -46.13
C ASP A 203 7.61 23.05 -44.78
N GLY A 204 6.91 21.90 -44.85
CA GLY A 204 6.20 21.25 -43.75
C GLY A 204 7.04 20.71 -42.58
N GLY A 205 8.38 20.82 -42.61
CA GLY A 205 9.23 20.38 -41.49
C GLY A 205 9.10 21.28 -40.25
N ALA A 206 8.95 22.60 -40.45
CA ALA A 206 8.83 23.56 -39.35
C ALA A 206 7.41 23.57 -38.74
N PHE A 207 6.37 23.38 -39.56
CA PHE A 207 4.97 23.28 -39.09
C PHE A 207 4.72 21.98 -38.32
N ALA A 208 5.24 20.84 -38.79
CA ALA A 208 5.10 19.57 -38.07
C ALA A 208 5.81 19.58 -36.70
N ALA A 209 6.93 20.29 -36.58
CA ALA A 209 7.61 20.50 -35.32
C ALA A 209 6.80 21.37 -34.34
N SER A 210 6.21 22.47 -34.84
CA SER A 210 5.33 23.35 -34.06
C SER A 210 4.13 22.58 -33.48
N ASP A 211 3.51 21.72 -34.29
CA ASP A 211 2.35 20.92 -33.85
C ASP A 211 2.73 19.83 -32.84
N ALA A 212 3.94 19.26 -32.94
CA ALA A 212 4.45 18.32 -31.94
C ALA A 212 4.70 18.98 -30.56
N TRP A 213 5.15 20.24 -30.54
CA TRP A 213 5.34 20.98 -29.29
C TRP A 213 4.02 21.40 -28.65
N SER A 214 3.04 21.83 -29.45
CA SER A 214 1.70 22.19 -28.93
C SER A 214 0.98 20.96 -28.35
N THR A 215 1.08 19.81 -29.01
CA THR A 215 0.56 18.54 -28.49
C THR A 215 1.29 18.09 -27.23
N ALA A 216 2.62 18.17 -27.18
CA ALA A 216 3.40 17.86 -25.97
C ALA A 216 3.03 18.76 -24.78
N LEU A 217 2.85 20.07 -25.01
CA LEU A 217 2.44 21.03 -23.97
C LEU A 217 1.02 20.76 -23.46
N SER A 218 0.08 20.40 -24.36
CA SER A 218 -1.27 20.04 -23.93
C SER A 218 -1.29 18.75 -23.12
N LEU A 219 -0.51 17.72 -23.50
CA LEU A 219 -0.33 16.50 -22.71
C LEU A 219 0.28 16.77 -21.34
N LEU A 220 1.27 17.68 -21.27
CA LEU A 220 1.88 18.12 -20.01
C LEU A 220 0.88 18.86 -19.12
N ALA A 221 0.04 19.74 -19.69
CA ALA A 221 -1.01 20.43 -18.96
C ALA A 221 -2.03 19.43 -18.36
N TRP A 222 -2.45 18.42 -19.13
CA TRP A 222 -3.29 17.33 -18.63
C TRP A 222 -2.61 16.51 -17.52
N TYR A 223 -1.31 16.23 -17.66
CA TYR A 223 -0.51 15.55 -16.64
C TYR A 223 -0.51 16.33 -15.32
N ILE A 224 -0.25 17.64 -15.37
CA ILE A 224 -0.24 18.52 -14.19
C ILE A 224 -1.65 18.61 -13.58
N GLY A 225 -2.69 18.75 -14.42
CA GLY A 225 -4.08 18.78 -13.97
C GLY A 225 -4.49 17.51 -13.22
N LEU A 226 -4.12 16.32 -13.72
CA LEU A 226 -4.35 15.05 -13.04
C LEU A 226 -3.57 14.93 -11.74
N PHE A 227 -2.35 15.47 -11.66
CA PHE A 227 -1.57 15.48 -10.43
C PHE A 227 -2.23 16.35 -9.36
N VAL A 228 -2.67 17.56 -9.70
CA VAL A 228 -3.40 18.43 -8.76
C VAL A 228 -4.71 17.77 -8.32
N LEU A 229 -5.44 17.13 -9.24
CA LEU A 229 -6.65 16.38 -8.91
C LEU A 229 -6.38 15.24 -7.93
N GLU A 230 -5.26 14.52 -8.07
CA GLU A 230 -4.84 13.46 -7.16
C GLU A 230 -4.62 14.00 -5.74
N GLU A 231 -3.84 15.08 -5.61
CA GLU A 231 -3.52 15.72 -4.32
C GLU A 231 -4.77 16.29 -3.63
N VAL A 232 -5.66 16.94 -4.40
CA VAL A 232 -6.93 17.47 -3.87
C VAL A 232 -7.84 16.33 -3.40
N ALA A 233 -7.95 15.24 -4.18
CA ALA A 233 -8.74 14.08 -3.79
C ALA A 233 -8.18 13.42 -2.51
N ASP A 234 -6.86 13.31 -2.38
CA ASP A 234 -6.19 12.79 -1.18
C ASP A 234 -6.48 13.66 0.05
N LEU A 235 -6.41 14.99 -0.08
CA LEU A 235 -6.70 15.92 1.01
C LEU A 235 -8.18 15.84 1.45
N ILE A 236 -9.10 15.76 0.48
CA ILE A 236 -10.53 15.59 0.74
C ILE A 236 -10.79 14.24 1.43
N GLN A 237 -10.16 13.16 0.97
CA GLN A 237 -10.30 11.84 1.57
C GLN A 237 -9.74 11.79 2.99
N LEU A 238 -8.63 12.48 3.26
CA LEU A 238 -8.04 12.61 4.59
C LEU A 238 -9.00 13.33 5.56
N LEU A 239 -9.50 14.51 5.15
CA LEU A 239 -10.46 15.27 5.96
C LEU A 239 -11.73 14.46 6.23
N ALA A 240 -12.30 13.82 5.21
CA ALA A 240 -13.48 12.97 5.35
C ALA A 240 -13.20 11.78 6.28
N GLY A 241 -12.01 11.16 6.18
CA GLY A 241 -11.58 10.08 7.06
C GLY A 241 -11.47 10.51 8.54
N ASP A 242 -10.93 11.69 8.80
CA ASP A 242 -10.80 12.24 10.15
C ASP A 242 -12.16 12.59 10.77
N THR A 243 -13.07 13.17 9.97
CA THR A 243 -14.44 13.41 10.44
C THR A 243 -15.16 12.10 10.79
N LEU A 244 -15.02 11.06 9.96
CA LEU A 244 -15.59 9.75 10.23
C LEU A 244 -15.00 9.13 11.50
N ARG A 245 -13.68 9.24 11.67
CA ARG A 245 -12.97 8.78 12.87
C ARG A 245 -13.55 9.42 14.12
N TYR A 246 -13.71 10.73 14.13
CA TYR A 246 -14.26 11.45 15.29
C TYR A 246 -15.67 10.98 15.64
N VAL A 247 -16.56 10.87 14.64
CA VAL A 247 -17.95 10.42 14.84
C VAL A 247 -18.00 9.00 15.41
N LEU A 248 -17.17 8.10 14.88
CA LEU A 248 -17.10 6.71 15.33
C LEU A 248 -16.44 6.56 16.70
N GLU A 249 -15.43 7.37 17.01
CA GLU A 249 -14.76 7.34 18.32
C GLU A 249 -15.71 7.79 19.43
N PHE A 250 -16.45 8.86 19.20
CA PHE A 250 -17.47 9.34 20.14
C PHE A 250 -18.58 8.29 20.35
N HIS A 251 -19.18 7.81 19.26
CA HIS A 251 -20.25 6.81 19.34
C HIS A 251 -19.78 5.49 19.96
N GLY A 252 -18.61 4.99 19.54
CA GLY A 252 -18.05 3.74 20.04
C GLY A 252 -17.81 3.79 21.54
N ARG A 253 -17.25 4.89 22.06
CA ARG A 253 -17.03 5.05 23.50
C ARG A 253 -18.33 5.18 24.29
N MET A 254 -19.27 6.02 23.83
CA MET A 254 -20.53 6.23 24.53
C MET A 254 -21.39 4.97 24.57
N THR A 255 -21.50 4.27 23.44
CA THR A 255 -22.26 3.02 23.36
C THR A 255 -21.63 1.92 24.21
N TYR A 256 -20.30 1.78 24.19
CA TYR A 256 -19.60 0.79 25.00
C TYR A 256 -19.74 1.07 26.50
N LEU A 257 -19.54 2.33 26.92
CA LEU A 257 -19.73 2.72 28.32
C LEU A 257 -21.17 2.47 28.78
N SER A 258 -22.15 2.86 27.97
CA SER A 258 -23.56 2.60 28.29
C SER A 258 -23.86 1.10 28.39
N ALA A 259 -23.25 0.28 27.53
CA ALA A 259 -23.43 -1.17 27.54
C ALA A 259 -22.84 -1.79 28.81
N ILE A 260 -21.67 -1.32 29.29
CA ILE A 260 -21.07 -1.78 30.54
C ILE A 260 -21.94 -1.42 31.75
N LEU A 261 -22.43 -0.18 31.81
CA LEU A 261 -23.21 0.32 32.94
C LEU A 261 -24.55 -0.42 33.13
N VAL A 262 -25.06 -1.06 32.08
CA VAL A 262 -26.31 -1.84 32.12
C VAL A 262 -26.06 -3.30 32.55
N GLN A 263 -24.81 -3.77 32.61
CA GLN A 263 -24.51 -5.16 32.96
C GLN A 263 -24.66 -5.47 34.45
N ASP A 264 -24.88 -6.76 34.75
CA ASP A 264 -24.95 -7.28 36.12
C ASP A 264 -23.61 -7.04 36.87
N ALA A 265 -23.68 -6.60 38.12
CA ALA A 265 -22.48 -6.36 38.96
C ALA A 265 -21.58 -7.59 39.05
N GLY A 266 -22.16 -8.79 39.20
CA GLY A 266 -21.38 -10.03 39.26
C GLY A 266 -20.63 -10.37 37.96
N LEU A 267 -21.03 -9.82 36.81
CA LEU A 267 -20.25 -9.97 35.58
C LEU A 267 -19.05 -9.02 35.56
N ILE A 268 -19.25 -7.80 36.05
CA ILE A 268 -18.18 -6.79 36.16
C ILE A 268 -17.10 -7.30 37.12
N ASP A 269 -17.50 -7.93 38.23
CA ASP A 269 -16.57 -8.49 39.22
C ASP A 269 -15.72 -9.65 38.69
N THR A 270 -16.19 -10.38 37.67
CA THR A 270 -15.40 -11.47 37.05
C THR A 270 -14.28 -10.97 36.14
N ARG A 271 -14.22 -9.66 35.85
CA ARG A 271 -13.27 -9.08 34.91
C ARG A 271 -12.44 -8.01 35.59
N THR A 272 -11.17 -7.93 35.21
CA THR A 272 -10.31 -6.89 35.76
C THR A 272 -10.69 -5.52 35.19
N PRO A 273 -10.67 -4.44 35.98
CA PRO A 273 -10.98 -3.09 35.49
C PRO A 273 -10.01 -2.64 34.40
N ALA A 274 -8.76 -3.12 34.44
CA ALA A 274 -7.76 -2.87 33.39
C ALA A 274 -8.19 -3.46 32.04
N GLU A 275 -8.74 -4.68 32.03
CA GLU A 275 -9.25 -5.32 30.80
C GLU A 275 -10.43 -4.53 30.21
N LEU A 276 -11.34 -4.03 31.06
CA LEU A 276 -12.48 -3.20 30.62
C LEU A 276 -12.02 -1.86 30.04
N GLN A 277 -11.06 -1.20 30.69
CA GLN A 277 -10.49 0.06 30.22
C GLN A 277 -9.77 -0.13 28.87
N GLN A 278 -8.98 -1.20 28.74
CA GLN A 278 -8.32 -1.55 27.49
C GLN A 278 -9.35 -1.77 26.38
N ARG A 279 -10.40 -2.56 26.63
CA ARG A 279 -11.46 -2.82 25.64
C ARG A 279 -12.23 -1.55 25.27
N MET A 280 -12.46 -0.64 26.22
CA MET A 280 -13.08 0.66 25.94
C MET A 280 -12.21 1.54 25.03
N ALA A 281 -10.89 1.47 25.18
CA ALA A 281 -9.95 2.15 24.30
C ALA A 281 -9.88 1.50 22.90
N GLU A 282 -9.97 0.17 22.83
CA GLU A 282 -9.85 -0.60 21.58
C GLU A 282 -11.12 -0.56 20.72
N ALA A 283 -12.32 -0.64 21.32
CA ALA A 283 -13.60 -0.69 20.60
C ALA A 283 -13.77 0.36 19.49
N PRO A 284 -13.54 1.68 19.73
CA PRO A 284 -13.68 2.68 18.67
C PRO A 284 -12.69 2.49 17.52
N SER A 285 -11.46 2.05 17.82
CA SER A 285 -10.44 1.80 16.80
C SER A 285 -10.81 0.63 15.89
N VAL A 286 -11.44 -0.41 16.45
CA VAL A 286 -11.93 -1.57 15.70
C VAL A 286 -13.13 -1.17 14.83
N MET A 287 -14.08 -0.39 15.39
CA MET A 287 -15.22 0.14 14.62
C MET A 287 -14.77 1.00 13.44
N GLN A 288 -13.81 1.90 13.67
CA GLN A 288 -13.24 2.74 12.62
C GLN A 288 -12.59 1.88 11.52
N SER A 289 -11.77 0.90 11.91
CA SER A 289 -11.09 0.03 10.96
C SER A 289 -12.09 -0.79 10.13
N LEU A 290 -13.15 -1.29 10.78
CA LEU A 290 -14.22 -2.04 10.11
C LEU A 290 -15.05 -1.16 9.16
N ALA A 291 -15.31 0.09 9.53
CA ALA A 291 -16.03 1.05 8.70
C ALA A 291 -15.21 1.50 7.48
N MET A 292 -13.89 1.63 7.60
CA MET A 292 -13.00 2.05 6.50
C MET A 292 -12.59 0.92 5.56
N MET A 293 -12.83 -0.34 5.94
CA MET A 293 -12.48 -1.51 5.15
C MET A 293 -13.18 -1.55 3.78
N PRO A 294 -14.50 -1.34 3.62
CA PRO A 294 -15.15 -1.40 2.30
C PRO A 294 -14.60 -0.38 1.30
N PRO A 295 -14.42 0.92 1.64
CA PRO A 295 -13.78 1.87 0.74
C PRO A 295 -12.37 1.45 0.31
N ARG A 296 -11.54 0.95 1.24
CA ARG A 296 -10.18 0.47 0.93
C ARG A 296 -10.19 -0.74 0.00
N LEU A 297 -11.04 -1.73 0.28
CA LEU A 297 -11.20 -2.89 -0.59
C LEU A 297 -11.69 -2.49 -1.98
N LEU A 298 -12.65 -1.58 -2.04
CA LEU A 298 -13.17 -1.04 -3.30
C LEU A 298 -12.07 -0.33 -4.08
N GLN A 299 -11.28 0.52 -3.43
CA GLN A 299 -10.12 1.20 -4.03
C GLN A 299 -9.13 0.20 -4.62
N PHE A 300 -8.70 -0.80 -3.84
CA PHE A 300 -7.73 -1.79 -4.31
C PHE A 300 -8.31 -2.67 -5.42
N ALA A 301 -9.57 -3.11 -5.30
CA ALA A 301 -10.25 -3.89 -6.33
C ALA A 301 -10.44 -3.08 -7.63
N PHE A 302 -10.78 -1.80 -7.53
CA PHE A 302 -10.92 -0.91 -8.67
C PHE A 302 -9.57 -0.65 -9.36
N THR A 303 -8.53 -0.34 -8.57
CA THR A 303 -7.16 -0.16 -9.08
C THR A 303 -6.67 -1.42 -9.80
N PHE A 304 -6.92 -2.57 -9.19
CA PHE A 304 -6.61 -3.88 -9.77
C PHE A 304 -7.36 -4.11 -11.09
N GLY A 305 -8.67 -3.88 -11.10
CA GLY A 305 -9.51 -4.06 -12.29
C GLY A 305 -9.12 -3.13 -13.44
N CYS A 306 -8.96 -1.84 -13.16
CA CYS A 306 -8.56 -0.85 -14.16
C CYS A 306 -7.14 -1.08 -14.68
N GLY A 307 -6.21 -1.43 -13.78
CA GLY A 307 -4.83 -1.75 -14.16
C GLY A 307 -4.78 -2.99 -15.05
N LEU A 308 -5.48 -4.07 -14.69
CA LEU A 308 -5.56 -5.29 -15.49
C LEU A 308 -6.24 -5.03 -16.85
N TYR A 309 -7.32 -4.24 -16.87
CA TYR A 309 -7.99 -3.83 -18.11
C TYR A 309 -7.03 -3.08 -19.05
N ASN A 310 -6.32 -2.07 -18.54
CA ASN A 310 -5.35 -1.30 -19.33
C ASN A 310 -4.18 -2.16 -19.85
N MET A 311 -3.74 -3.14 -19.06
CA MET A 311 -2.71 -4.07 -19.52
C MET A 311 -3.25 -4.98 -20.64
N LEU A 312 -4.48 -5.49 -20.51
CA LEU A 312 -5.13 -6.37 -21.50
C LEU A 312 -5.40 -5.65 -22.82
N THR A 313 -5.75 -4.37 -22.78
CA THR A 313 -5.96 -3.55 -23.98
C THR A 313 -4.65 -3.22 -24.70
N MET A 314 -3.52 -3.16 -23.99
CA MET A 314 -2.20 -2.96 -24.58
C MET A 314 -1.65 -4.23 -25.23
N ASP A 315 -1.47 -5.30 -24.47
CA ASP A 315 -1.00 -6.58 -25.01
C ASP A 315 -1.50 -7.77 -24.16
N PRO A 316 -2.53 -8.52 -24.63
CA PRO A 316 -3.09 -9.62 -23.86
C PRO A 316 -2.09 -10.78 -23.66
N LEU A 317 -1.16 -11.02 -24.59
CA LEU A 317 -0.18 -12.11 -24.44
C LEU A 317 0.86 -11.78 -23.37
N LEU A 318 1.34 -10.53 -23.36
CA LEU A 318 2.25 -10.06 -22.33
C LEU A 318 1.58 -10.08 -20.96
N THR A 319 0.30 -9.67 -20.86
CA THR A 319 -0.44 -9.78 -19.59
C THR A 319 -0.51 -11.20 -19.07
N LEU A 320 -0.88 -12.16 -19.92
CA LEU A 320 -1.06 -13.54 -19.51
C LEU A 320 0.28 -14.12 -19.05
N ALA A 321 1.37 -13.86 -19.78
CA ALA A 321 2.71 -14.29 -19.37
C ALA A 321 3.12 -13.70 -18.01
N THR A 322 2.91 -12.39 -17.81
CA THR A 322 3.28 -11.72 -16.55
C THR A 322 2.48 -12.24 -15.36
N TRP A 323 1.17 -12.44 -15.52
CA TRP A 323 0.28 -12.88 -14.44
C TRP A 323 0.40 -14.38 -14.16
N LEU A 324 0.64 -15.22 -15.17
CA LEU A 324 0.88 -16.66 -14.98
C LEU A 324 2.11 -16.90 -14.09
N LEU A 325 3.15 -16.08 -14.23
CA LEU A 325 4.34 -16.16 -13.38
C LEU A 325 4.11 -15.49 -12.02
N ARG A 326 3.52 -14.29 -11.99
CA ARG A 326 3.41 -13.47 -10.78
C ARG A 326 2.38 -13.98 -9.78
N LEU A 327 1.24 -14.49 -10.24
CA LEU A 327 0.14 -14.91 -9.39
C LEU A 327 0.53 -16.05 -8.43
N PRO A 328 1.09 -17.20 -8.87
CA PRO A 328 1.47 -18.27 -7.94
C PRO A 328 2.54 -17.82 -6.94
N ILE A 329 3.46 -16.98 -7.39
CA ILE A 329 4.54 -16.42 -6.58
C ILE A 329 3.98 -15.54 -5.44
N THR A 330 3.16 -14.55 -5.79
CA THR A 330 2.55 -13.62 -4.82
C THR A 330 1.60 -14.35 -3.88
N LEU A 331 0.80 -15.30 -4.37
CA LEU A 331 -0.11 -16.09 -3.53
C LEU A 331 0.64 -16.97 -2.51
N ASN A 332 1.69 -17.66 -2.91
CA ASN A 332 2.47 -18.49 -1.99
C ASN A 332 3.24 -17.65 -0.96
N LEU A 333 3.79 -16.52 -1.38
CA LEU A 333 4.50 -15.61 -0.49
C LEU A 333 3.55 -14.96 0.51
N THR A 334 2.39 -14.48 0.08
CA THR A 334 1.38 -13.89 0.97
C THR A 334 0.81 -14.91 1.94
N ALA A 335 0.52 -16.14 1.50
CA ALA A 335 0.00 -17.20 2.35
C ALA A 335 1.01 -17.61 3.45
N SER A 336 2.28 -17.79 3.08
CA SER A 336 3.34 -18.13 4.03
C SER A 336 3.66 -16.97 4.97
N ASN A 337 3.70 -15.74 4.48
CA ASN A 337 3.96 -14.57 5.31
C ASN A 337 2.83 -14.31 6.31
N HIS A 338 1.57 -14.42 5.88
CA HIS A 338 0.42 -14.20 6.76
C HIS A 338 0.35 -15.22 7.91
N SER A 339 0.58 -16.51 7.62
CA SER A 339 0.57 -17.53 8.67
C SER A 339 1.68 -17.28 9.69
N LEU A 340 2.89 -16.95 9.23
CA LEU A 340 4.02 -16.65 10.11
C LEU A 340 3.82 -15.37 10.90
N LEU A 341 3.39 -14.27 10.27
CA LEU A 341 3.10 -13.01 10.94
C LEU A 341 2.04 -13.19 12.04
N ARG A 342 1.00 -13.99 11.78
CA ARG A 342 -0.01 -14.30 12.80
C ARG A 342 0.56 -15.03 14.01
N MET A 343 1.40 -16.04 13.77
CA MET A 343 2.06 -16.79 14.86
C MET A 343 2.96 -15.88 15.68
N HIS A 344 3.72 -15.02 15.00
CA HIS A 344 4.62 -14.06 15.63
C HIS A 344 3.88 -12.95 16.38
N SER A 345 2.77 -12.43 15.85
CA SER A 345 1.95 -11.44 16.55
C SER A 345 1.34 -12.03 17.80
N LYS A 346 0.82 -13.26 17.74
CA LYS A 346 0.31 -13.99 18.92
C LYS A 346 1.38 -14.16 19.99
N LEU A 347 2.59 -14.58 19.59
CA LEU A 347 3.71 -14.74 20.51
C LEU A 347 4.11 -13.39 21.15
N GLY A 348 4.16 -12.32 20.35
CA GLY A 348 4.45 -10.98 20.82
C GLY A 348 3.40 -10.47 21.81
N ASP A 349 2.12 -10.71 21.53
CA ASP A 349 0.99 -10.32 22.38
C ASP A 349 0.98 -11.12 23.69
N ASP A 350 1.25 -12.43 23.68
CA ASP A 350 1.35 -13.26 24.89
C ASP A 350 2.46 -12.77 25.84
N VAL A 351 3.67 -12.55 25.31
CA VAL A 351 4.80 -12.06 26.13
C VAL A 351 4.54 -10.65 26.65
N ALA A 352 3.96 -9.76 25.83
CA ALA A 352 3.59 -8.42 26.25
C ALA A 352 2.50 -8.44 27.33
N MET A 353 1.49 -9.30 27.17
CA MET A 353 0.40 -9.46 28.13
C MET A 353 0.93 -9.96 29.48
N ARG A 354 1.84 -10.94 29.51
CA ARG A 354 2.46 -11.43 30.75
C ARG A 354 3.25 -10.34 31.48
N ALA A 355 3.97 -9.51 30.75
CA ALA A 355 4.67 -8.38 31.34
C ALA A 355 3.68 -7.34 31.91
N ALA A 356 2.61 -7.05 31.17
CA ALA A 356 1.58 -6.10 31.60
C ALA A 356 0.79 -6.59 32.81
N THR A 357 0.42 -7.87 32.86
CA THR A 357 -0.27 -8.46 34.01
C THR A 357 0.61 -8.45 35.24
N GLN A 358 1.91 -8.80 35.10
CA GLN A 358 2.86 -8.72 36.20
C GLN A 358 2.97 -7.29 36.74
N ALA A 359 3.11 -6.29 35.86
CA ALA A 359 3.15 -4.90 36.27
C ALA A 359 1.85 -4.45 36.97
N ALA A 360 0.70 -4.85 36.44
CA ALA A 360 -0.60 -4.55 37.06
C ALA A 360 -0.71 -5.15 38.47
N HIS A 361 -0.32 -6.42 38.65
CA HIS A 361 -0.27 -7.07 39.95
C HIS A 361 0.64 -6.32 40.93
N CYS A 362 1.84 -5.92 40.50
CA CYS A 362 2.75 -5.16 41.36
C CYS A 362 2.19 -3.79 41.77
N ILE A 363 1.41 -3.14 40.89
CA ILE A 363 0.79 -1.84 41.17
C ILE A 363 -0.40 -2.00 42.13
N THR A 364 -1.26 -3.00 41.92
CA THR A 364 -2.42 -3.24 42.79
C THR A 364 -2.00 -3.70 44.18
N ASP A 365 -0.99 -4.57 44.26
CA ASP A 365 -0.53 -5.21 45.50
C ASP A 365 0.74 -4.52 46.06
N ARG A 366 0.96 -3.25 45.72
CA ARG A 366 2.14 -2.49 46.15
C ARG A 366 2.37 -2.57 47.66
N ARG A 367 1.31 -2.45 48.46
CA ARG A 367 1.41 -2.45 49.93
C ARG A 367 1.92 -3.78 50.48
N THR A 368 1.47 -4.92 49.94
CA THR A 368 1.92 -6.25 50.40
C THR A 368 3.34 -6.52 49.96
N ILE A 369 3.75 -6.09 48.76
CA ILE A 369 5.14 -6.20 48.28
C ILE A 369 6.08 -5.40 49.19
N GLN A 370 5.71 -4.16 49.54
CA GLN A 370 6.47 -3.31 50.45
C GLN A 370 6.55 -3.89 51.87
N LEU A 371 5.46 -4.50 52.36
CA LEU A 371 5.45 -5.17 53.67
C LEU A 371 6.41 -6.36 53.74
N HIS A 372 6.64 -7.06 52.62
CA HIS A 372 7.55 -8.21 52.53
C HIS A 372 8.95 -7.84 52.02
N ALA A 373 9.24 -6.55 51.76
CA ALA A 373 10.49 -6.07 51.16
C ALA A 373 10.90 -6.85 49.89
N ALA A 374 9.92 -7.19 49.05
CA ALA A 374 10.10 -8.04 47.87
C ALA A 374 10.22 -7.24 46.56
N GLU A 375 10.51 -5.93 46.63
CA GLU A 375 10.53 -5.05 45.45
C GLU A 375 11.58 -5.48 44.42
N GLU A 376 12.79 -5.83 44.88
CA GLU A 376 13.87 -6.23 43.99
C GLU A 376 13.54 -7.52 43.24
N TRP A 377 12.87 -8.46 43.91
CA TRP A 377 12.47 -9.73 43.31
C TRP A 377 11.44 -9.54 42.20
N GLU A 378 10.43 -8.70 42.45
CA GLU A 378 9.40 -8.39 41.44
C GLU A 378 9.97 -7.58 40.27
N LEU A 379 10.91 -6.66 40.53
CA LEU A 379 11.63 -5.94 39.48
C LEU A 379 12.47 -6.88 38.61
N HIS A 380 13.18 -7.85 39.21
CA HIS A 380 13.94 -8.85 38.45
C HIS A 380 13.02 -9.72 37.60
N ARG A 381 11.88 -10.16 38.14
CA ARG A 381 10.88 -10.95 37.42
C ARG A 381 10.29 -10.19 36.24
N TYR A 382 9.91 -8.93 36.44
CA TYR A 382 9.44 -8.06 35.36
C TYR A 382 10.53 -7.79 34.31
N GLY A 383 11.77 -7.55 34.76
CA GLY A 383 12.93 -7.36 33.88
C GLY A 383 13.21 -8.56 32.98
N ALA A 384 13.07 -9.78 33.50
CA ALA A 384 13.21 -11.00 32.70
C ALA A 384 12.15 -11.09 31.58
N LEU A 385 10.89 -10.75 31.87
CA LEU A 385 9.81 -10.73 30.88
C LEU A 385 10.04 -9.64 29.80
N LEU A 386 10.60 -8.49 30.18
CA LEU A 386 10.96 -7.43 29.23
C LEU A 386 12.10 -7.87 28.30
N LEU A 387 13.13 -8.54 28.82
CA LEU A 387 14.24 -9.06 28.03
C LEU A 387 13.75 -10.12 27.02
N GLU A 388 12.87 -11.01 27.46
CA GLU A 388 12.22 -12.00 26.60
C GLU A 388 11.41 -11.33 25.47
N ASN A 389 10.64 -10.27 25.79
CA ASN A 389 9.91 -9.48 24.80
C ASN A 389 10.87 -8.81 23.80
N TYR A 390 11.96 -8.23 24.29
CA TYR A 390 12.97 -7.60 23.45
C TYR A 390 13.62 -8.60 22.48
N HIS A 391 13.99 -9.79 22.95
CA HIS A 391 14.54 -10.86 22.12
C HIS A 391 13.54 -11.31 21.05
N THR A 392 12.30 -11.59 21.44
CA THR A 392 11.23 -11.97 20.52
C THR A 392 11.02 -10.92 19.42
N ARG A 393 10.94 -9.64 19.79
CA ARG A 393 10.80 -8.52 18.83
C ARG A 393 12.02 -8.33 17.94
N ARG A 394 13.23 -8.61 18.43
CA ARG A 394 14.46 -8.52 17.63
C ARG A 394 14.45 -9.60 16.55
N VAL A 395 14.14 -10.84 16.94
CA VAL A 395 14.07 -11.98 16.01
C VAL A 395 13.00 -11.73 14.96
N LEU A 396 11.82 -11.26 15.36
CA LEU A 396 10.73 -10.92 14.44
C LEU A 396 11.12 -9.84 13.43
N ARG A 397 11.78 -8.76 13.89
CA ARG A 397 12.25 -7.68 13.00
C ARG A 397 13.25 -8.18 11.96
N VAL A 398 14.15 -9.10 12.33
CA VAL A 398 15.07 -9.71 11.35
C VAL A 398 14.30 -10.53 10.34
N TRP A 399 13.33 -11.34 10.78
CA TRP A 399 12.47 -12.13 9.89
C TRP A 399 11.68 -11.25 8.91
N GLU A 400 11.04 -10.18 9.39
CA GLU A 400 10.34 -9.21 8.55
C GLU A 400 11.25 -8.62 7.45
N LYS A 401 12.50 -8.30 7.79
CA LYS A 401 13.49 -7.83 6.81
C LYS A 401 13.87 -8.91 5.81
N VAL A 402 14.07 -10.15 6.25
CA VAL A 402 14.36 -11.29 5.36
C VAL A 402 13.22 -11.50 4.36
N VAL A 403 11.96 -11.53 4.84
CA VAL A 403 10.78 -11.67 3.97
C VAL A 403 10.67 -10.50 2.99
N SER A 404 10.87 -9.26 3.45
CA SER A 404 10.86 -8.07 2.59
C SER A 404 11.94 -8.13 1.50
N ARG A 405 13.16 -8.60 1.83
CA ARG A 405 14.22 -8.79 0.84
C ARG A 405 13.92 -9.91 -0.14
N LEU A 406 13.39 -11.04 0.34
CA LEU A 406 12.99 -12.16 -0.51
C LEU A 406 11.90 -11.74 -1.51
N SER A 407 10.88 -11.01 -1.03
CA SER A 407 9.85 -10.39 -1.86
C SER A 407 10.48 -9.51 -2.95
N THR A 408 11.41 -8.62 -2.59
CA THR A 408 12.10 -7.73 -3.55
C THR A 408 12.84 -8.50 -4.64
N VAL A 409 13.61 -9.53 -4.26
CA VAL A 409 14.35 -10.38 -5.22
C VAL A 409 13.38 -11.10 -6.16
N LEU A 410 12.28 -11.58 -5.62
CA LEU A 410 11.27 -12.32 -6.37
C LEU A 410 10.52 -11.41 -7.36
N HIS A 411 10.23 -10.17 -6.97
CA HIS A 411 9.73 -9.15 -7.89
C HIS A 411 10.75 -8.86 -9.00
N LEU A 412 12.04 -8.74 -8.68
CA LEU A 412 13.09 -8.52 -9.67
C LEU A 412 13.15 -9.66 -10.70
N VAL A 413 13.04 -10.92 -10.27
CA VAL A 413 12.97 -12.08 -11.18
C VAL A 413 11.77 -11.98 -12.11
N VAL A 414 10.60 -11.59 -11.59
CA VAL A 414 9.41 -11.34 -12.42
C VAL A 414 9.67 -10.20 -13.40
N HIS A 415 10.25 -9.08 -12.97
CA HIS A 415 10.59 -7.97 -13.86
C HIS A 415 11.58 -8.38 -14.97
N CYS A 416 12.64 -9.11 -14.65
CA CYS A 416 13.59 -9.61 -15.65
C CYS A 416 12.94 -10.58 -16.66
N SER A 417 12.08 -11.48 -16.19
CA SER A 417 11.40 -12.43 -17.08
C SER A 417 10.40 -11.74 -18.01
N THR A 418 9.68 -10.73 -17.51
CA THR A 418 8.72 -9.96 -18.30
C THR A 418 9.41 -9.04 -19.29
N LEU A 419 10.56 -8.47 -18.93
CA LEU A 419 11.44 -7.75 -19.85
C LEU A 419 11.94 -8.67 -20.98
N ALA A 420 12.35 -9.89 -20.68
CA ALA A 420 12.82 -10.84 -21.70
C ALA A 420 11.73 -11.14 -22.74
N VAL A 421 10.48 -11.34 -22.30
CA VAL A 421 9.33 -11.53 -23.21
C VAL A 421 8.98 -10.22 -23.93
N ALA A 422 9.08 -9.08 -23.28
CA ALA A 422 8.82 -7.79 -23.92
C ALA A 422 9.83 -7.50 -25.04
N VAL A 423 11.12 -7.82 -24.85
CA VAL A 423 12.14 -7.63 -25.88
C VAL A 423 11.82 -8.41 -27.16
N THR A 424 11.33 -9.65 -27.05
CA THR A 424 10.93 -10.43 -28.23
C THR A 424 9.70 -9.85 -28.92
N ARG A 425 8.75 -9.28 -28.16
CA ARG A 425 7.56 -8.59 -28.69
C ARG A 425 7.92 -7.26 -29.37
N ILE A 426 8.85 -6.51 -28.79
CA ILE A 426 9.38 -5.25 -29.36
C ILE A 426 10.15 -5.56 -30.65
N ALA A 427 11.00 -6.59 -30.65
CA ALA A 427 11.72 -7.01 -31.85
C ALA A 427 10.78 -7.48 -32.98
N GLY A 428 9.64 -8.07 -32.62
CA GLY A 428 8.56 -8.42 -33.56
C GLY A 428 7.71 -7.25 -34.04
N GLY A 429 7.95 -6.02 -33.56
CA GLY A 429 7.18 -4.83 -33.92
C GLY A 429 5.76 -4.79 -33.35
N TYR A 430 5.42 -5.65 -32.38
CA TYR A 430 4.08 -5.72 -31.80
C TYR A 430 3.81 -4.63 -30.75
N ILE A 431 4.87 -4.16 -30.08
CA ILE A 431 4.76 -3.16 -29.02
C ILE A 431 5.92 -2.17 -29.12
N THR A 432 5.62 -0.88 -28.94
CA THR A 432 6.63 0.18 -28.91
C THR A 432 7.28 0.25 -27.53
N VAL A 433 8.51 0.78 -27.45
CA VAL A 433 9.22 0.95 -26.17
C VAL A 433 8.44 1.82 -25.16
N PRO A 434 7.79 2.94 -25.57
CA PRO A 434 6.93 3.72 -24.67
C PRO A 434 5.73 2.93 -24.16
N ALA A 435 5.07 2.14 -25.02
CA ALA A 435 3.95 1.30 -24.63
C ALA A 435 4.35 0.22 -23.61
N TYR A 436 5.55 -0.37 -23.76
CA TYR A 436 6.09 -1.28 -22.76
C TYR A 436 6.34 -0.61 -21.40
N ARG A 437 6.86 0.63 -21.37
CA ARG A 437 7.03 1.37 -20.11
C ARG A 437 5.70 1.69 -19.42
N ALA A 438 4.66 2.05 -20.18
CA ALA A 438 3.32 2.19 -19.63
C ALA A 438 2.81 0.85 -19.06
N PHE A 439 3.00 -0.24 -19.80
CA PHE A 439 2.65 -1.58 -19.38
C PHE A 439 3.32 -1.97 -18.06
N GLU A 440 4.63 -1.73 -17.92
CA GLU A 440 5.39 -1.99 -16.70
C GLU A 440 4.81 -1.20 -15.51
N SER A 441 4.48 0.08 -15.73
CA SER A 441 3.85 0.90 -14.69
C SER A 441 2.48 0.37 -14.29
N TYR A 442 1.65 -0.09 -15.24
CA TYR A 442 0.37 -0.72 -14.95
C TYR A 442 0.54 -2.03 -14.20
N GLN A 443 1.51 -2.86 -14.60
CA GLN A 443 1.81 -4.13 -13.95
C GLN A 443 2.19 -3.92 -12.48
N HIS A 444 3.07 -2.95 -12.21
CA HIS A 444 3.49 -2.63 -10.85
C HIS A 444 2.31 -2.15 -9.99
N THR A 445 1.52 -1.19 -10.49
CA THR A 445 0.34 -0.66 -9.78
C THR A 445 -0.72 -1.73 -9.53
N THR A 446 -1.06 -2.52 -10.55
CA THR A 446 -2.07 -3.59 -10.47
C THR A 446 -1.67 -4.60 -9.41
N ALA A 447 -0.41 -5.00 -9.40
CA ALA A 447 -0.02 -6.05 -8.49
C ALA A 447 0.22 -5.57 -7.06
N ASN A 448 0.68 -4.33 -6.85
CA ASN A 448 0.68 -3.73 -5.52
C ASN A 448 -0.76 -3.62 -4.99
N SER A 449 -1.72 -3.26 -5.85
CA SER A 449 -3.14 -3.22 -5.46
C SER A 449 -3.70 -4.62 -5.13
N PHE A 450 -3.26 -5.66 -5.83
CA PHE A 450 -3.61 -7.04 -5.53
C PHE A 450 -3.05 -7.51 -4.17
N GLU A 451 -1.78 -7.21 -3.90
CA GLU A 451 -1.15 -7.53 -2.61
C GLU A 451 -1.82 -6.80 -1.45
N ASN A 452 -2.14 -5.51 -1.63
CA ASN A 452 -2.90 -4.72 -0.66
C ASN A 452 -4.32 -5.26 -0.46
N LEU A 453 -4.99 -5.70 -1.53
CA LEU A 453 -6.30 -6.33 -1.45
C LEU A 453 -6.25 -7.60 -0.61
N MET A 454 -5.26 -8.46 -0.85
CA MET A 454 -5.05 -9.68 -0.06
C MET A 454 -4.78 -9.38 1.41
N HIS A 455 -3.95 -8.37 1.68
CA HIS A 455 -3.64 -7.94 3.04
C HIS A 455 -4.89 -7.40 3.75
N GLU A 456 -5.64 -6.48 3.15
CA GLU A 456 -6.88 -5.95 3.72
C GLU A 456 -7.92 -7.05 3.96
N LEU A 457 -8.09 -7.99 3.02
CA LEU A 457 -8.99 -9.13 3.18
C LEU A 457 -8.63 -10.00 4.39
N SER A 458 -7.33 -10.17 4.63
CA SER A 458 -6.84 -10.89 5.80
C SER A 458 -7.10 -10.13 7.11
N GLN A 459 -6.98 -8.79 7.07
CA GLN A 459 -7.30 -7.93 8.22
C GLN A 459 -8.77 -7.96 8.59
N VAL A 460 -9.70 -8.06 7.62
CA VAL A 460 -11.15 -8.19 7.88
C VAL A 460 -11.43 -9.22 8.94
N ARG A 461 -10.79 -10.39 8.83
CA ARG A 461 -11.01 -11.48 9.77
C ARG A 461 -10.57 -11.08 11.17
N THR A 462 -9.36 -10.55 11.30
CA THR A 462 -8.83 -10.12 12.60
C THR A 462 -9.68 -9.01 13.22
N LEU A 463 -10.19 -8.08 12.39
CA LEU A 463 -11.07 -7.01 12.81
C LEU A 463 -12.43 -7.52 13.24
N VAL A 464 -12.98 -8.53 12.56
CA VAL A 464 -14.26 -9.15 12.93
C VAL A 464 -14.11 -9.99 14.21
N GLU A 465 -13.01 -10.72 14.38
CA GLU A 465 -12.72 -11.44 15.63
C GLU A 465 -12.56 -10.46 16.81
N ARG A 466 -11.85 -9.34 16.61
CA ARG A 466 -11.71 -8.28 17.60
C ARG A 466 -13.03 -7.56 17.88
N SER A 467 -13.85 -7.33 16.85
CA SER A 467 -15.14 -6.67 17.01
C SER A 467 -16.12 -7.56 17.77
N GLU A 468 -16.11 -8.87 17.51
CA GLU A 468 -16.91 -9.83 18.26
C GLU A 468 -16.62 -9.74 19.77
N ILE A 469 -15.34 -9.70 20.16
CA ILE A 469 -14.90 -9.53 21.54
C ILE A 469 -15.36 -8.19 22.13
N ALA A 470 -15.21 -7.08 21.38
CA ALA A 470 -15.62 -5.75 21.83
C ALA A 470 -17.14 -5.64 22.01
N PHE A 471 -17.92 -6.20 21.09
CA PHE A 471 -19.38 -6.09 21.07
C PHE A 471 -20.10 -7.20 21.84
N THR A 472 -19.41 -8.21 22.36
CA THR A 472 -20.02 -9.21 23.26
C THR A 472 -20.82 -8.57 24.40
N TRP A 473 -20.33 -7.45 24.93
CA TRP A 473 -20.98 -6.67 25.98
C TRP A 473 -22.27 -5.98 25.52
N HIS A 474 -22.38 -5.63 24.24
CA HIS A 474 -23.55 -4.97 23.70
C HIS A 474 -24.72 -5.95 23.49
N TYR A 475 -24.41 -7.22 23.15
CA TYR A 475 -25.44 -8.24 22.89
C TYR A 475 -25.92 -8.96 24.16
N ARG A 476 -25.13 -8.95 25.23
CA ARG A 476 -25.49 -9.66 26.44
C ARG A 476 -26.57 -8.89 27.20
N LYS A 477 -27.77 -9.47 27.26
CA LYS A 477 -28.85 -8.96 28.11
C LYS A 477 -28.50 -9.26 29.57
N PRO A 478 -28.62 -8.28 30.50
CA PRO A 478 -28.44 -8.53 31.92
C PRO A 478 -29.49 -9.54 32.40
N LYS A 479 -29.10 -10.46 33.29
CA LYS A 479 -30.02 -11.46 33.86
C LYS A 479 -30.92 -10.83 34.91
N ILE A 480 -30.42 -9.82 35.62
CA ILE A 480 -31.19 -9.03 36.57
C ILE A 480 -31.56 -7.74 35.84
N LEU A 481 -32.85 -7.47 35.68
CA LEU A 481 -33.31 -6.28 34.95
C LEU A 481 -32.80 -5.01 35.64
N ALA A 482 -31.73 -4.42 35.10
CA ALA A 482 -31.38 -3.05 35.43
C ALA A 482 -32.50 -2.13 34.92
N PRO A 483 -32.97 -1.15 35.70
CA PRO A 483 -34.02 -0.22 35.27
C PRO A 483 -33.56 0.74 34.16
N ILE A 484 -32.29 0.69 33.78
CA ILE A 484 -31.66 1.60 32.81
C ILE A 484 -31.68 0.94 31.43
N GLN A 485 -32.45 1.49 30.50
CA GLN A 485 -32.37 1.10 29.11
C GLN A 485 -31.05 1.60 28.50
N PRO A 486 -30.42 0.84 27.59
CA PRO A 486 -29.23 1.30 26.88
C PRO A 486 -29.56 2.60 26.12
N LEU A 487 -28.57 3.50 26.06
CA LEU A 487 -28.74 4.81 25.43
C LEU A 487 -29.19 4.65 23.98
N SER A 488 -30.31 5.28 23.60
CA SER A 488 -30.79 5.20 22.22
C SER A 488 -29.86 5.96 21.27
N HIS A 489 -29.75 5.47 20.04
CA HIS A 489 -28.92 6.07 18.99
C HIS A 489 -29.26 7.56 18.76
N ASP A 490 -30.54 7.91 18.83
CA ASP A 490 -31.01 9.30 18.65
C ASP A 490 -30.55 10.23 19.75
N THR A 491 -30.40 9.72 20.97
CA THR A 491 -29.89 10.50 22.11
C THR A 491 -28.40 10.76 21.96
N CYS A 492 -27.65 9.76 21.48
CA CYS A 492 -26.23 9.92 21.16
C CYS A 492 -26.01 10.92 20.03
N ASN A 493 -26.79 10.82 18.95
CA ASN A 493 -26.76 11.78 17.83
C ASN A 493 -27.02 13.21 18.29
N ARG A 494 -28.04 13.44 19.14
CA ARG A 494 -28.33 14.77 19.68
C ARG A 494 -27.19 15.31 20.55
N ALA A 495 -26.57 14.45 21.38
CA ALA A 495 -25.43 14.83 22.21
C ALA A 495 -24.21 15.17 21.34
N LEU A 496 -23.98 14.38 20.29
CA LEU A 496 -22.93 14.65 19.31
C LEU A 496 -23.18 15.97 18.59
N ASP A 497 -24.40 16.21 18.08
CA ASP A 497 -24.77 17.44 17.39
C ASP A 497 -24.62 18.69 18.26
N ALA A 498 -24.85 18.56 19.58
CA ALA A 498 -24.64 19.64 20.53
C ALA A 498 -23.15 19.95 20.76
N GLN A 499 -22.27 18.93 20.75
CA GLN A 499 -20.83 19.07 20.99
C GLN A 499 -20.02 19.32 19.72
N LEU A 500 -20.55 18.98 18.54
CA LEU A 500 -19.83 19.14 17.29
C LEU A 500 -19.73 20.63 16.91
N PRO A 501 -18.52 21.15 16.62
CA PRO A 501 -18.35 22.48 16.03
C PRO A 501 -19.22 22.64 14.79
N ALA A 502 -19.83 23.82 14.60
CA ALA A 502 -20.74 24.08 13.48
C ALA A 502 -20.12 23.73 12.11
N ALA A 503 -18.81 23.94 11.95
CA ALA A 503 -18.05 23.56 10.76
C ALA A 503 -18.09 22.05 10.46
N LEU A 504 -17.97 21.20 11.49
CA LEU A 504 -18.03 19.75 11.35
C LEU A 504 -19.46 19.25 11.12
N ARG A 505 -20.49 19.98 11.61
CA ARG A 505 -21.90 19.62 11.34
C ARG A 505 -22.25 19.82 9.88
N VAL A 506 -21.76 20.90 9.29
CA VAL A 506 -21.90 21.13 7.85
C VAL A 506 -21.17 20.02 7.10
N ALA A 507 -19.92 19.73 7.42
CA ALA A 507 -19.14 18.66 6.79
C ALA A 507 -19.76 17.26 6.91
N ALA A 508 -20.42 16.94 8.02
CA ALA A 508 -21.12 15.66 8.20
C ALA A 508 -22.45 15.57 7.43
N SER A 509 -23.04 16.71 7.05
CA SER A 509 -24.25 16.73 6.22
C SER A 509 -23.90 16.48 4.75
N ALA A 510 -24.70 15.67 4.04
CA ALA A 510 -24.50 15.41 2.61
C ALA A 510 -24.42 16.71 1.77
N ARG A 511 -25.13 17.77 2.21
CA ARG A 511 -25.06 19.10 1.58
C ARG A 511 -23.73 19.79 1.84
N GLY A 512 -23.15 19.67 3.04
CA GLY A 512 -21.87 20.31 3.33
C GLY A 512 -20.67 19.54 2.81
N VAL A 513 -20.75 18.23 2.58
CA VAL A 513 -19.75 17.51 1.76
C VAL A 513 -19.76 18.05 0.33
N SER A 514 -20.95 18.16 -0.29
CA SER A 514 -21.10 18.75 -1.63
C SER A 514 -20.68 20.22 -1.66
N ARG A 515 -20.99 20.99 -0.61
CA ARG A 515 -20.64 22.42 -0.50
C ARG A 515 -19.15 22.64 -0.22
N ALA A 516 -18.51 21.79 0.58
CA ALA A 516 -17.07 21.83 0.82
C ALA A 516 -16.29 21.37 -0.43
N ALA A 517 -16.78 20.34 -1.13
CA ALA A 517 -16.21 19.93 -2.41
C ALA A 517 -16.36 21.05 -3.45
N THR A 518 -17.53 21.70 -3.54
CA THR A 518 -17.72 22.84 -4.46
C THR A 518 -16.96 24.08 -4.03
N LEU A 519 -16.83 24.39 -2.73
CA LEU A 519 -16.00 25.50 -2.26
C LEU A 519 -14.52 25.25 -2.54
N ALA A 520 -14.00 24.05 -2.29
CA ALA A 520 -12.64 23.67 -2.69
C ALA A 520 -12.47 23.79 -4.21
N PHE A 521 -13.46 23.35 -4.99
CA PHE A 521 -13.44 23.47 -6.45
C PHE A 521 -13.56 24.94 -6.94
N HIS A 522 -14.23 25.79 -6.19
CA HIS A 522 -14.50 27.19 -6.54
C HIS A 522 -13.40 28.14 -6.03
N GLU A 523 -12.67 27.77 -4.99
CA GLU A 523 -11.38 28.38 -4.61
C GLU A 523 -10.25 27.92 -5.54
N LEU A 524 -10.34 26.71 -6.11
CA LEU A 524 -9.50 26.23 -7.21
C LEU A 524 -9.94 26.77 -8.58
N LYS A 525 -10.63 27.92 -8.64
CA LYS A 525 -10.93 28.58 -9.91
C LYS A 525 -9.62 28.87 -10.66
N PHE A 526 -9.32 27.98 -11.62
CA PHE A 526 -8.21 28.06 -12.56
C PHE A 526 -8.28 29.28 -13.50
N ASP A 527 -9.34 30.09 -13.41
CA ASP A 527 -9.55 31.30 -14.20
C ASP A 527 -8.46 32.37 -13.95
N GLU A 528 -7.72 32.32 -12.83
CA GLU A 528 -6.58 33.22 -12.57
C GLU A 528 -5.20 32.64 -12.90
N VAL A 529 -5.06 31.34 -13.15
CA VAL A 529 -3.76 30.71 -13.43
C VAL A 529 -3.45 30.62 -14.93
N LEU A 530 -4.43 30.89 -15.80
CA LEU A 530 -4.29 30.80 -17.26
C LEU A 530 -4.42 32.09 -18.11
N PRO A 531 -4.35 33.35 -17.60
CA PRO A 531 -4.31 34.50 -18.51
C PRO A 531 -2.91 34.85 -19.06
N CYS A 532 -1.84 34.12 -18.73
CA CYS A 532 -0.48 34.48 -19.18
C CYS A 532 -0.02 33.82 -20.50
N ALA A 533 -0.76 32.87 -21.08
CA ALA A 533 -0.35 32.24 -22.34
C ALA A 533 -0.76 33.06 -23.58
N ASP A 534 -1.91 33.75 -23.56
CA ASP A 534 -2.41 34.50 -24.72
C ASP A 534 -1.94 35.96 -24.78
N ALA A 535 -1.52 36.55 -23.66
CA ALA A 535 -1.02 37.93 -23.63
C ALA A 535 0.39 38.07 -24.24
N GLY A 536 1.17 36.99 -24.30
CA GLY A 536 2.55 36.99 -24.83
C GLY A 536 2.66 36.99 -26.36
N ILE A 537 1.60 36.57 -27.07
CA ILE A 537 1.64 36.37 -28.54
C ILE A 537 1.15 37.62 -29.30
N ARG A 538 0.31 38.48 -28.70
CA ARG A 538 -0.10 39.76 -29.32
C ARG A 538 0.84 40.93 -29.07
N ALA A 539 1.86 40.77 -28.23
CA ALA A 539 2.88 41.81 -27.99
C ALA A 539 4.13 41.68 -28.90
N ARG A 540 4.13 40.72 -29.84
CA ARG A 540 5.23 40.49 -30.80
C ARG A 540 4.75 40.28 -32.25
N GLN A 541 3.62 40.88 -32.61
CA GLN A 541 3.30 41.17 -34.02
C GLN A 541 3.44 42.66 -34.26
#